data_AF-A0A3D5D6S6-F1
#
_entry.id   AF-A0A3D5D6S6-F1
#
_cell.length_a   1.000
_cell.length_b   1.000
_cell.length_c   1.000
_cell.angle_alpha   90.00
_cell.angle_beta   90.00
_cell.angle_gamma   90.00
#
_symmetry.space_group_name_H-M   'P 1'
#
loop_
_entity.id
_entity.type
_entity.pdbx_description
1 polymer ?
#
loop_
_entity_poly.entity_id
_entity_poly.type
_entity_poly.pdbx_seq_one_letter_code
_entity_poly.pdbx_strand_id
1 'polypeptide(L)'
;MNLEEQIEAALKGVNYPGYSRDIVSFGLVKGVAAANGSAGIDLELTTHNPEVAGQLKAECEAAAKSVEGIDRAMVQVKMPPAGQAPAGGGQAKPNKIPGINKIIAVASGKGGVGKSTCSVNLACALAQDGSKVGLLDCDIYGPSVPLMMGVNERPLVSPEEKLVPLVNHGVKLMSMGFLLEGDQPVIWRGPMIMKTIQQFVMQVDWGTLDYLLVDLPPGTGDAQLSLCQTVPLDGGVVVTTPQEASLGVVRKGIAMFERVNV
;
A
#
# COMPACT_ATOMS: atom_id res chain seq x y z
N MET A 1 10.55 -8.33 33.14
CA MET A 1 10.80 -7.66 31.86
C MET A 1 12.23 -7.21 31.85
N ASN A 2 12.95 -7.49 30.77
CA ASN A 2 14.26 -6.88 30.57
C ASN A 2 14.08 -5.35 30.34
N LEU A 3 15.17 -4.60 30.39
CA LEU A 3 15.11 -3.13 30.29
C LEU A 3 14.57 -2.68 28.91
N GLU A 4 14.86 -3.46 27.86
CA GLU A 4 14.43 -3.21 26.48
C GLU A 4 12.91 -3.32 26.31
N GLU A 5 12.28 -4.35 26.88
CA GLU A 5 10.82 -4.52 26.89
C GLU A 5 10.11 -3.38 27.64
N GLN A 6 10.73 -2.86 28.71
CA GLN A 6 10.18 -1.73 29.47
C GLN A 6 10.25 -0.43 28.65
N ILE A 7 11.33 -0.22 27.91
CA ILE A 7 11.46 0.90 26.96
C ILE A 7 10.44 0.76 25.84
N GLU A 8 10.30 -0.42 25.24
CA GLU A 8 9.32 -0.65 24.17
C GLU A 8 7.88 -0.43 24.66
N ALA A 9 7.56 -0.82 25.90
CA ALA A 9 6.28 -0.54 26.54
C ALA A 9 6.06 0.96 26.75
N ALA A 10 7.08 1.72 27.16
CA ALA A 10 7.01 3.17 27.30
C ALA A 10 6.80 3.87 25.94
N LEU A 11 7.43 3.37 24.88
CA LEU A 11 7.29 3.89 23.52
C LEU A 11 5.88 3.71 22.93
N LYS A 12 5.08 2.77 23.44
CA LYS A 12 3.65 2.65 23.08
C LYS A 12 2.80 3.85 23.54
N GLY A 13 3.33 4.71 24.41
CA GLY A 13 2.67 5.96 24.79
C GLY A 13 2.92 7.11 23.80
N VAL A 14 3.85 6.95 22.85
CA VAL A 14 4.22 8.00 21.88
C VAL A 14 3.41 7.82 20.60
N ASN A 15 2.55 8.80 20.32
CA ASN A 15 1.70 8.80 19.13
C ASN A 15 2.39 9.48 17.95
N TYR A 16 2.11 9.00 16.74
CA TYR A 16 2.55 9.73 15.55
C TYR A 16 1.76 11.05 15.41
N PRO A 17 2.41 12.22 15.21
CA PRO A 17 1.72 13.51 15.12
C PRO A 17 0.59 13.52 14.08
N GLY A 18 -0.63 13.83 14.52
CA GLY A 18 -1.84 13.82 13.69
C GLY A 18 -2.58 12.47 13.62
N TYR A 19 -2.11 11.44 14.34
CA TYR A 19 -2.73 10.12 14.42
C TYR A 19 -2.95 9.70 15.88
N SER A 20 -3.90 8.79 16.10
CA SER A 20 -4.21 8.21 17.42
C SER A 20 -3.45 6.92 17.74
N ARG A 21 -2.59 6.45 16.83
CA ARG A 21 -1.85 5.19 16.94
C ARG A 21 -0.40 5.46 17.30
N ASP A 22 0.17 4.58 18.12
CA ASP A 22 1.52 4.71 18.65
C ASP A 22 2.60 4.22 17.67
N ILE A 23 3.81 4.75 17.81
CA ILE A 23 4.95 4.49 16.91
C ILE A 23 5.41 3.03 16.89
N VAL A 24 5.19 2.28 17.97
CA VAL A 24 5.54 0.85 18.06
C VAL A 24 4.52 0.05 17.25
N SER A 25 3.23 0.32 17.46
CA SER A 25 2.14 -0.27 16.68
C SER A 25 2.21 0.13 15.20
N PHE A 26 2.75 1.31 14.87
CA PHE A 26 3.04 1.71 13.48
C PHE A 26 4.25 0.99 12.86
N GLY A 27 5.05 0.27 13.65
CA GLY A 27 6.23 -0.47 13.17
C GLY A 27 7.42 0.43 12.80
N LEU A 28 7.48 1.64 13.37
CA LEU A 28 8.54 2.63 13.12
C LEU A 28 9.79 2.34 13.95
N VAL A 29 9.62 1.69 15.11
CA VAL A 29 10.73 1.25 15.97
C VAL A 29 11.35 -0.01 15.35
N LYS A 30 12.63 0.07 14.96
CA LYS A 30 13.38 -1.04 14.34
C LYS A 30 14.29 -1.77 15.31
N GLY A 31 14.70 -1.10 16.37
CA GLY A 31 15.57 -1.66 17.39
C GLY A 31 15.49 -0.85 18.67
N VAL A 32 15.57 -1.55 19.79
CA VAL A 32 15.74 -0.99 21.12
C VAL A 32 16.87 -1.78 21.78
N ALA A 33 17.86 -1.07 22.30
CA ALA A 33 18.97 -1.66 23.03
C ALA A 33 19.20 -0.87 24.32
N ALA A 34 19.54 -1.54 25.41
CA ALA A 34 19.82 -0.85 26.66
C ALA A 34 21.01 -1.44 27.41
N ALA A 35 21.96 -0.59 27.80
CA ALA A 35 23.15 -0.98 28.54
C ALA A 35 23.69 0.16 29.40
N ASN A 36 24.15 -0.16 30.62
CA ASN A 36 24.86 0.78 31.51
C ASN A 36 24.15 2.14 31.69
N GLY A 37 22.85 2.11 31.95
CA GLY A 37 22.06 3.34 32.15
C GLY A 37 21.75 4.12 30.86
N SER A 38 22.06 3.56 29.68
CA SER A 38 21.82 4.21 28.39
C SER A 38 20.89 3.38 27.50
N ALA A 39 19.90 4.04 26.88
CA ALA A 39 19.00 3.47 25.90
C ALA A 39 19.34 3.97 24.48
N GLY A 40 19.44 3.05 23.53
CA GLY A 40 19.53 3.31 22.09
C GLY A 40 18.25 2.87 21.40
N ILE A 41 17.65 3.75 20.60
CA ILE A 41 16.41 3.47 19.86
C ILE A 41 16.61 3.84 18.39
N ASP A 42 16.31 2.89 17.50
CA ASP A 42 16.32 3.11 16.06
C ASP A 42 14.90 3.35 15.55
N LEU A 43 14.65 4.54 15.02
CA LEU A 43 13.41 4.91 14.35
C LEU A 43 13.62 5.02 12.85
N GLU A 44 12.81 4.31 12.06
CA GLU A 44 12.76 4.48 10.60
C GLU A 44 11.44 5.14 10.22
N LEU A 45 11.52 6.37 9.73
CA LEU A 45 10.36 7.17 9.34
C LEU A 45 10.17 7.11 7.83
N THR A 46 8.91 7.14 7.39
CA THR A 46 8.55 7.26 5.97
C THR A 46 8.29 8.70 5.54
N THR A 47 8.30 9.65 6.49
CA THR A 47 8.12 11.08 6.21
C THR A 47 9.44 11.78 5.92
N HIS A 48 9.41 12.76 5.01
CA HIS A 48 10.50 13.69 4.77
C HIS A 48 10.41 14.97 5.62
N ASN A 49 9.40 15.09 6.50
CA ASN A 49 9.21 16.28 7.32
C ASN A 49 10.18 16.25 8.52
N PRO A 50 11.20 17.15 8.56
CA PRO A 50 12.16 17.19 9.66
C PRO A 50 11.55 17.63 10.99
N GLU A 51 10.44 18.37 10.97
CA GLU A 51 9.73 18.77 12.20
C GLU A 51 9.09 17.57 12.89
N VAL A 52 8.42 16.70 12.11
CA VAL A 52 7.82 15.46 12.62
C VAL A 52 8.91 14.52 13.15
N ALA A 53 10.04 14.43 12.45
CA ALA A 53 11.16 13.63 12.90
C ALA A 53 11.78 14.16 14.20
N GLY A 54 11.93 15.48 14.33
CA GLY A 54 12.41 16.13 15.54
C GLY A 54 11.47 15.93 16.73
N GLN A 55 10.16 16.07 16.50
CA GLN A 55 9.13 15.85 17.52
C GLN A 55 9.15 14.40 18.02
N LEU A 56 9.08 13.43 17.11
CA LEU A 56 9.11 12.01 17.47
C LEU A 56 10.40 11.63 18.18
N LYS A 57 11.55 12.16 17.75
CA LYS A 57 12.81 11.95 18.43
C LYS A 57 12.75 12.39 19.90
N ALA A 58 12.28 13.62 20.15
CA ALA A 58 12.21 14.18 21.50
C ALA A 58 11.22 13.42 22.39
N GLU A 59 10.05 13.05 21.85
CA GLU A 59 9.04 12.28 22.59
C GLU A 59 9.54 10.87 22.93
N CYS A 60 10.27 10.21 22.03
CA CYS A 60 10.89 8.91 22.29
C CYS A 60 11.99 8.99 23.35
N GLU A 61 12.85 10.01 23.29
CA GLU A 61 13.90 10.21 24.30
C GLU A 61 13.29 10.48 25.69
N ALA A 62 12.20 11.24 25.76
CA ALA A 62 11.48 11.50 27.00
C ALA A 62 10.81 10.22 27.56
N ALA A 63 10.15 9.45 26.70
CA ALA A 63 9.53 8.18 27.08
C ALA A 63 10.56 7.17 27.60
N ALA A 64 11.71 7.03 26.93
CA ALA A 64 12.77 6.11 27.32
C ALA A 64 13.43 6.51 28.65
N LYS A 65 13.62 7.81 28.91
CA LYS A 65 14.14 8.31 30.20
C LYS A 65 13.17 8.15 31.37
N SER A 66 11.88 7.93 31.10
CA SER A 66 10.89 7.68 32.15
C SER A 66 10.99 6.27 32.74
N VAL A 67 11.75 5.38 32.09
CA VAL A 67 12.00 4.01 32.55
C VAL A 67 13.09 4.02 33.62
N GLU A 68 12.81 3.37 34.76
CA GLU A 68 13.75 3.25 35.87
C GLU A 68 15.03 2.52 35.44
N GLY A 69 16.19 3.12 35.69
CA GLY A 69 17.48 2.59 35.26
C GLY A 69 18.01 3.13 33.93
N ILE A 70 17.36 4.13 33.33
CA ILE A 70 17.87 4.87 32.16
C ILE A 70 18.22 6.31 32.53
N ASP A 71 19.51 6.63 32.54
CA ASP A 71 20.04 7.98 32.73
C ASP A 71 20.12 8.77 31.41
N ARG A 72 20.31 8.06 30.29
CA ARG A 72 20.48 8.66 28.95
C ARG A 72 19.70 7.90 27.90
N ALA A 73 19.04 8.63 27.01
CA ALA A 73 18.38 8.06 25.83
C ALA A 73 18.94 8.73 24.58
N MET A 74 19.26 7.93 23.57
CA MET A 74 19.67 8.38 22.25
C MET A 74 18.74 7.73 21.23
N VAL A 75 18.05 8.58 20.46
CA VAL A 75 17.19 8.13 19.38
C VAL A 75 17.85 8.46 18.05
N GLN A 76 18.15 7.44 17.27
CA GLN A 76 18.62 7.58 15.90
C GLN A 76 17.42 7.52 14.96
N VAL A 77 17.14 8.66 14.33
CA VAL A 77 16.06 8.75 13.34
C VAL A 77 16.64 8.62 11.95
N LYS A 78 16.32 7.53 11.27
CA LYS A 78 16.55 7.35 9.86
C LYS A 78 15.33 7.86 9.10
N MET A 79 15.45 9.09 8.63
CA MET A 79 14.52 9.63 7.64
C MET A 79 14.90 9.13 6.24
N PRO A 80 13.95 9.06 5.30
CA PRO A 80 14.31 8.86 3.92
C PRO A 80 15.15 10.07 3.47
N PRO A 81 16.23 9.86 2.71
CA PRO A 81 17.25 10.87 2.46
C PRO A 81 16.65 12.20 1.97
N ALA A 82 16.98 13.28 2.68
CA ALA A 82 16.55 14.63 2.35
C ALA A 82 17.32 15.11 1.11
N GLY A 83 16.72 14.92 -0.07
CA GLY A 83 17.04 15.60 -1.32
C GLY A 83 18.52 15.77 -1.68
N GLN A 84 19.11 14.77 -2.34
CA GLN A 84 19.90 15.12 -3.52
C GLN A 84 18.90 15.31 -4.65
N ALA A 85 18.75 16.54 -5.11
CA ALA A 85 18.25 16.78 -6.45
C ALA A 85 19.08 15.92 -7.42
N PRO A 86 18.49 15.18 -8.37
CA PRO A 86 19.29 14.64 -9.45
C PRO A 86 19.84 15.85 -10.21
N ALA A 87 21.13 16.13 -10.03
CA ALA A 87 21.91 16.95 -10.95
C ALA A 87 21.99 16.15 -12.26
N GLY A 88 20.92 16.29 -13.03
CA GLY A 88 20.65 15.58 -14.26
C GLY A 88 19.17 15.82 -14.54
N GLY A 89 18.87 16.71 -15.48
CA GLY A 89 17.53 17.00 -15.96
C GLY A 89 16.87 15.79 -16.61
N GLY A 90 16.52 14.80 -15.79
CA GLY A 90 15.81 13.59 -16.15
C GLY A 90 14.86 13.29 -15.00
N GLN A 91 13.56 13.45 -15.26
CA GLN A 91 12.46 12.97 -14.43
C GLN A 91 12.85 11.66 -13.74
N ALA A 92 12.79 11.60 -12.40
CA ALA A 92 12.83 10.33 -11.70
C ALA A 92 11.61 9.52 -12.19
N LYS A 93 11.85 8.66 -13.17
CA LYS A 93 10.82 7.75 -13.68
C LYS A 93 10.35 6.92 -12.48
N PRO A 94 9.04 6.80 -12.24
CA PRO A 94 8.55 5.86 -11.24
C PRO A 94 9.18 4.50 -11.53
N ASN A 95 9.62 3.78 -10.49
CA ASN A 95 10.23 2.45 -10.63
C ASN A 95 9.29 1.56 -11.43
N LYS A 96 9.50 1.51 -12.75
CA LYS A 96 8.66 0.74 -13.65
C LYS A 96 8.80 -0.73 -13.29
N ILE A 97 7.69 -1.41 -13.14
CA ILE A 97 7.71 -2.85 -12.94
C ILE A 97 8.16 -3.49 -14.25
N PRO A 98 9.27 -4.27 -14.24
CA PRO A 98 9.79 -4.87 -15.45
C PRO A 98 8.70 -5.64 -16.21
N GLY A 99 8.61 -5.42 -17.52
CA GLY A 99 7.61 -6.04 -18.37
C GLY A 99 6.27 -5.33 -18.45
N ILE A 100 5.97 -4.37 -17.57
CA ILE A 100 4.69 -3.63 -17.58
C ILE A 100 4.91 -2.20 -18.09
N ASN A 101 4.25 -1.84 -19.19
CA ASN A 101 4.42 -0.52 -19.80
C ASN A 101 3.63 0.58 -19.06
N LYS A 102 2.34 0.31 -18.78
CA LYS A 102 1.43 1.24 -18.10
C LYS A 102 0.64 0.58 -16.98
N ILE A 103 0.56 1.24 -15.83
CA ILE A 103 -0.26 0.80 -14.69
C ILE A 103 -1.34 1.83 -14.43
N ILE A 104 -2.61 1.44 -14.60
CA ILE A 104 -3.74 2.35 -14.50
C ILE A 104 -4.60 1.95 -13.31
N ALA A 105 -4.76 2.86 -12.36
CA ALA A 105 -5.67 2.66 -11.24
C ALA A 105 -7.11 2.88 -11.66
N VAL A 106 -8.02 2.00 -11.24
CA VAL A 106 -9.47 2.21 -11.35
C VAL A 106 -10.02 2.41 -9.94
N ALA A 107 -10.51 3.63 -9.68
CA ALA A 107 -10.98 4.08 -8.38
C ALA A 107 -12.47 4.39 -8.38
N SER A 108 -13.09 4.38 -7.21
CA SER A 108 -14.41 4.96 -7.00
C SER A 108 -14.55 5.58 -5.62
N GLY A 109 -15.31 6.66 -5.52
CA GLY A 109 -15.56 7.30 -4.23
C GLY A 109 -16.47 6.50 -3.30
N LYS A 110 -17.36 5.67 -3.85
CA LYS A 110 -18.33 4.87 -3.08
C LYS A 110 -18.38 3.44 -3.62
N GLY A 111 -18.76 2.49 -2.76
CA GLY A 111 -19.15 1.15 -3.19
C GLY A 111 -20.43 1.16 -4.03
N GLY A 112 -20.56 0.19 -4.93
CA GLY A 112 -21.78 -0.01 -5.74
C GLY A 112 -21.95 0.93 -6.94
N VAL A 113 -20.95 1.73 -7.29
CA VAL A 113 -21.00 2.59 -8.50
C VAL A 113 -20.63 1.87 -9.80
N GLY A 114 -20.33 0.56 -9.74
CA GLY A 114 -19.93 -0.24 -10.91
C GLY A 114 -18.43 -0.23 -11.22
N LYS A 115 -17.57 0.18 -10.28
CA LYS A 115 -16.10 0.23 -10.43
C LYS A 115 -15.52 -1.06 -11.02
N SER A 116 -15.70 -2.19 -10.35
CA SER A 116 -15.15 -3.49 -10.79
C SER A 116 -15.73 -3.94 -12.13
N THR A 117 -17.01 -3.63 -12.40
CA THR A 117 -17.63 -3.87 -13.71
C THR A 117 -16.96 -3.05 -14.81
N CYS A 118 -16.67 -1.78 -14.57
CA CYS A 118 -15.90 -0.94 -15.49
C CYS A 118 -14.47 -1.45 -15.67
N SER A 119 -13.79 -1.85 -14.58
CA SER A 119 -12.43 -2.43 -14.63
C SER A 119 -12.36 -3.66 -15.53
N VAL A 120 -13.29 -4.61 -15.35
CA VAL A 120 -13.38 -5.83 -16.16
C VAL A 120 -13.67 -5.52 -17.63
N ASN A 121 -14.67 -4.68 -17.91
CA ASN A 121 -15.02 -4.37 -19.29
C ASN A 121 -13.92 -3.59 -20.02
N LEU A 122 -13.25 -2.67 -19.32
CA LEU A 122 -12.09 -1.97 -19.87
C LEU A 122 -10.94 -2.94 -20.18
N ALA A 123 -10.65 -3.89 -19.28
CA ALA A 123 -9.62 -4.89 -19.50
C ALA A 123 -9.91 -5.74 -20.74
N CYS A 124 -11.14 -6.27 -20.84
CA CYS A 124 -11.58 -7.09 -21.96
C CYS A 124 -11.59 -6.31 -23.28
N ALA A 125 -12.02 -5.04 -23.27
CA ALA A 125 -12.01 -4.20 -24.47
C ALA A 125 -10.59 -3.93 -24.98
N LEU A 126 -9.65 -3.60 -24.08
CA LEU A 126 -8.24 -3.40 -24.44
C LEU A 126 -7.61 -4.70 -24.98
N ALA A 127 -7.93 -5.85 -24.39
CA ALA A 127 -7.46 -7.14 -24.87
C ALA A 127 -8.02 -7.50 -26.25
N GLN A 128 -9.31 -7.20 -26.51
CA GLN A 128 -9.94 -7.40 -27.81
C GLN A 128 -9.34 -6.50 -28.90
N ASP A 129 -8.87 -5.30 -28.54
CA ASP A 129 -8.14 -4.39 -29.43
C ASP A 129 -6.68 -4.82 -29.65
N GLY A 130 -6.25 -5.94 -29.05
CA GLY A 130 -4.94 -6.55 -29.27
C GLY A 130 -3.87 -6.17 -28.23
N SER A 131 -4.21 -5.41 -27.19
CA SER A 131 -3.27 -5.09 -26.11
C SER A 131 -3.03 -6.30 -25.19
N LYS A 132 -1.83 -6.42 -24.64
CA LYS A 132 -1.54 -7.39 -23.56
C LYS A 132 -1.97 -6.79 -22.22
N VAL A 133 -3.01 -7.36 -21.61
CA VAL A 133 -3.67 -6.76 -20.44
C VAL A 133 -3.57 -7.66 -19.21
N GLY A 134 -3.21 -7.06 -18.08
CA GLY A 134 -3.39 -7.62 -16.74
C GLY A 134 -4.49 -6.88 -15.99
N LEU A 135 -5.22 -7.59 -15.14
CA LEU A 135 -6.18 -7.06 -14.20
C LEU A 135 -5.84 -7.55 -12.80
N LEU A 136 -5.61 -6.60 -11.89
CA LEU A 136 -5.34 -6.84 -10.48
C LEU A 136 -6.51 -6.33 -9.65
N ASP A 137 -7.21 -7.23 -8.99
CA ASP A 137 -8.31 -6.92 -8.07
C ASP A 137 -7.81 -6.80 -6.63
N CYS A 138 -7.86 -5.59 -6.09
CA CYS A 138 -7.40 -5.25 -4.75
C CYS A 138 -8.55 -5.15 -3.74
N ASP A 139 -9.81 -5.35 -4.14
CA ASP A 139 -10.96 -5.25 -3.23
C ASP A 139 -11.13 -6.55 -2.44
N ILE A 140 -10.72 -6.51 -1.18
CA ILE A 140 -10.74 -7.68 -0.30
C ILE A 140 -12.08 -7.93 0.37
N TYR A 141 -12.90 -6.88 0.52
CA TYR A 141 -14.15 -6.96 1.26
C TYR A 141 -15.34 -7.32 0.37
N GLY A 142 -15.17 -7.17 -0.96
CA GLY A 142 -16.14 -7.60 -1.95
C GLY A 142 -15.49 -7.95 -3.28
N PRO A 143 -14.55 -8.90 -3.34
CA PRO A 143 -13.90 -9.29 -4.58
C PRO A 143 -14.96 -9.87 -5.52
N SER A 144 -15.23 -9.14 -6.59
CA SER A 144 -16.27 -9.49 -7.57
C SER A 144 -15.68 -9.78 -8.95
N VAL A 145 -14.40 -9.47 -9.15
CA VAL A 145 -13.71 -9.64 -10.43
C VAL A 145 -13.58 -11.11 -10.83
N PRO A 146 -13.17 -12.06 -9.95
CA PRO A 146 -13.11 -13.48 -10.32
C PRO A 146 -14.44 -14.02 -10.88
N LEU A 147 -15.55 -13.69 -10.21
CA LEU A 147 -16.89 -14.06 -10.63
C LEU A 147 -17.25 -13.44 -11.98
N MET A 148 -17.01 -12.13 -12.17
CA MET A 148 -17.28 -11.45 -13.44
C MET A 148 -16.43 -11.98 -14.60
N MET A 149 -15.21 -12.42 -14.32
CA MET A 149 -14.30 -13.04 -15.29
C MET A 149 -14.57 -14.53 -15.48
N GLY A 150 -15.55 -15.13 -14.78
CA GLY A 150 -15.88 -16.55 -14.89
C GLY A 150 -14.74 -17.49 -14.44
N VAL A 151 -13.91 -17.06 -13.50
CA VAL A 151 -12.74 -17.79 -13.02
C VAL A 151 -13.03 -18.40 -11.65
N ASN A 152 -12.95 -19.74 -11.57
CA ASN A 152 -13.18 -20.51 -10.33
C ASN A 152 -11.92 -21.25 -9.84
N GLU A 153 -10.80 -21.07 -10.53
CA GLU A 153 -9.53 -21.72 -10.23
C GLU A 153 -8.74 -20.91 -9.20
N ARG A 154 -7.77 -21.57 -8.54
CA ARG A 154 -6.78 -20.88 -7.70
C ARG A 154 -5.47 -20.72 -8.48
N PRO A 155 -4.78 -19.57 -8.35
CA PRO A 155 -3.47 -19.38 -8.96
C PRO A 155 -2.46 -20.39 -8.41
N LEU A 156 -1.63 -20.92 -9.29
CA LEU A 156 -0.55 -21.83 -8.94
C LEU A 156 0.74 -21.05 -8.67
N VAL A 157 1.68 -21.70 -7.99
CA VAL A 157 3.05 -21.21 -7.84
C VAL A 157 3.93 -21.94 -8.86
N SER A 158 4.73 -21.19 -9.62
CA SER A 158 5.66 -21.75 -10.61
C SER A 158 6.89 -22.36 -9.92
N PRO A 159 7.71 -23.17 -10.63
CA PRO A 159 8.98 -23.68 -10.11
C PRO A 159 9.97 -22.61 -9.66
N GLU A 160 9.84 -21.39 -10.20
CA GLU A 160 10.63 -20.20 -9.84
C GLU A 160 10.01 -19.41 -8.67
N GLU A 161 9.11 -20.02 -7.90
CA GLU A 161 8.41 -19.44 -6.75
C GLU A 161 7.57 -18.18 -7.08
N LYS A 162 7.12 -18.05 -8.33
CA LYS A 162 6.26 -16.94 -8.76
C LYS A 162 4.78 -17.33 -8.76
N LEU A 163 3.91 -16.38 -8.49
CA LEU A 163 2.47 -16.58 -8.64
C LEU A 163 2.11 -16.53 -10.13
N VAL A 164 1.50 -17.59 -10.64
CA VAL A 164 1.03 -17.65 -12.04
C VAL A 164 -0.37 -17.03 -12.11
N PRO A 165 -0.57 -15.95 -12.87
CA PRO A 165 -1.89 -15.35 -13.02
C PRO A 165 -2.81 -16.26 -13.83
N LEU A 166 -4.08 -16.28 -13.46
CA LEU A 166 -5.11 -16.97 -14.24
C LEU A 166 -5.39 -16.17 -15.51
N VAL A 167 -5.89 -16.82 -16.56
CA VAL A 167 -6.15 -16.14 -17.83
C VAL A 167 -7.56 -16.46 -18.28
N ASN A 168 -8.35 -15.41 -18.54
CA ASN A 168 -9.61 -15.55 -19.25
C ASN A 168 -9.89 -14.31 -20.10
N HIS A 169 -10.65 -14.47 -21.18
CA HIS A 169 -10.95 -13.40 -22.15
C HIS A 169 -9.71 -12.66 -22.69
N GLY A 170 -8.55 -13.33 -22.74
CA GLY A 170 -7.28 -12.73 -23.14
C GLY A 170 -6.63 -11.82 -22.08
N VAL A 171 -7.17 -11.76 -20.87
CA VAL A 171 -6.70 -10.94 -19.76
C VAL A 171 -6.04 -11.81 -18.69
N LYS A 172 -4.84 -11.45 -18.25
CA LYS A 172 -4.19 -12.06 -17.07
C LYS A 172 -4.84 -11.49 -15.81
N LEU A 173 -5.18 -12.35 -14.85
CA LEU A 173 -5.97 -11.99 -13.68
C LEU A 173 -5.28 -12.42 -12.39
N MET A 174 -5.20 -11.49 -11.44
CA MET A 174 -4.90 -11.76 -10.05
C MET A 174 -5.93 -11.03 -9.16
N SER A 175 -6.38 -11.66 -8.08
CA SER A 175 -7.39 -11.08 -7.20
C SER A 175 -7.16 -11.48 -5.75
N MET A 176 -7.43 -10.55 -4.83
CA MET A 176 -7.55 -10.84 -3.40
C MET A 176 -8.60 -11.92 -3.12
N GLY A 177 -9.63 -12.04 -3.96
CA GLY A 177 -10.66 -13.08 -3.86
C GLY A 177 -10.13 -14.50 -4.00
N PHE A 178 -8.98 -14.72 -4.63
CA PHE A 178 -8.36 -16.05 -4.71
C PHE A 178 -7.76 -16.53 -3.38
N LEU A 179 -7.48 -15.59 -2.46
CA LEU A 179 -6.92 -15.89 -1.14
C LEU A 179 -8.00 -16.10 -0.07
N LEU A 180 -9.28 -15.90 -0.41
CA LEU A 180 -10.39 -16.16 0.49
C LEU A 180 -10.74 -17.65 0.47
N GLU A 181 -10.74 -18.29 1.64
CA GLU A 181 -11.09 -19.70 1.78
C GLU A 181 -12.56 -19.86 2.16
N GLY A 182 -13.43 -19.98 1.14
CA GLY A 182 -14.86 -20.22 1.34
C GLY A 182 -15.54 -19.15 2.20
N ASP A 183 -16.50 -19.57 3.03
CA ASP A 183 -17.26 -18.69 3.94
C ASP A 183 -16.52 -18.35 5.25
N GLN A 184 -15.23 -18.69 5.39
CA GLN A 184 -14.51 -18.40 6.62
C GLN A 184 -14.18 -16.90 6.71
N PRO A 185 -14.56 -16.20 7.79
CA PRO A 185 -14.20 -14.81 7.98
C PRO A 185 -12.69 -14.70 8.27
N VAL A 186 -11.90 -14.45 7.24
CA VAL A 186 -10.47 -14.14 7.37
C VAL A 186 -10.32 -12.68 7.80
N ILE A 187 -9.69 -12.45 8.96
CA ILE A 187 -9.43 -11.09 9.45
C ILE A 187 -8.20 -10.54 8.74
N TRP A 188 -8.44 -9.80 7.67
CA TRP A 188 -7.38 -9.09 6.97
C TRP A 188 -7.04 -7.77 7.66
N ARG A 189 -5.80 -7.66 8.13
CA ARG A 189 -5.25 -6.43 8.71
C ARG A 189 -4.61 -5.60 7.59
N GLY A 190 -4.74 -4.27 7.65
CA GLY A 190 -4.21 -3.33 6.65
C GLY A 190 -2.78 -3.63 6.16
N PRO A 191 -1.79 -3.86 7.05
CA PRO A 191 -0.41 -4.19 6.63
C PRO A 191 -0.31 -5.49 5.81
N MET A 192 -1.13 -6.49 6.11
CA MET A 192 -1.16 -7.76 5.38
C MET A 192 -1.71 -7.56 3.97
N ILE A 193 -2.75 -6.74 3.82
CA ILE A 193 -3.33 -6.36 2.53
C ILE A 193 -2.28 -5.66 1.67
N MET A 194 -1.61 -4.65 2.22
CA MET A 194 -0.58 -3.91 1.47
C MET A 194 0.58 -4.81 1.03
N LYS A 195 1.07 -5.68 1.93
CA LYS A 195 2.12 -6.66 1.58
C LYS A 195 1.67 -7.60 0.47
N THR A 196 0.43 -8.07 0.51
CA THR A 196 -0.13 -8.99 -0.49
C THR A 196 -0.26 -8.32 -1.85
N ILE A 197 -0.74 -7.09 -1.89
CA ILE A 197 -0.85 -6.33 -3.16
C ILE A 197 0.53 -6.06 -3.72
N GLN A 198 1.49 -5.63 -2.88
CA GLN A 198 2.87 -5.44 -3.33
C GLN A 198 3.45 -6.75 -3.90
N GLN A 199 3.14 -7.89 -3.28
CA GLN A 199 3.49 -9.21 -3.80
C GLN A 199 2.82 -9.50 -5.14
N PHE A 200 1.53 -9.20 -5.32
CA PHE A 200 0.86 -9.38 -6.60
C PHE A 200 1.44 -8.52 -7.72
N VAL A 201 1.86 -7.31 -7.40
CA VAL A 201 2.44 -6.40 -8.38
C VAL A 201 3.87 -6.83 -8.76
N MET A 202 4.65 -7.35 -7.81
CA MET A 202 6.10 -7.62 -8.00
C MET A 202 6.45 -9.09 -8.28
N GLN A 203 5.68 -10.05 -7.76
CA GLN A 203 6.02 -11.47 -7.75
C GLN A 203 5.08 -12.35 -8.58
N VAL A 204 4.06 -11.75 -9.21
CA VAL A 204 3.23 -12.45 -10.19
C VAL A 204 3.95 -12.45 -11.54
N ASP A 205 3.86 -13.56 -12.25
CA ASP A 205 4.40 -13.67 -13.60
C ASP A 205 3.48 -13.03 -14.66
N TRP A 206 3.44 -11.70 -14.61
CA TRP A 206 2.71 -10.88 -15.58
C TRP A 206 3.29 -10.99 -16.99
N GLY A 207 4.55 -11.41 -17.14
CA GLY A 207 5.26 -11.37 -18.42
C GLY A 207 5.35 -9.94 -18.96
N THR A 208 5.07 -9.77 -20.26
CA THR A 208 4.98 -8.44 -20.88
C THR A 208 3.53 -7.97 -20.97
N LEU A 209 3.23 -6.79 -20.43
CA LEU A 209 1.90 -6.15 -20.50
C LEU A 209 2.02 -4.73 -21.06
N ASP A 210 1.06 -4.37 -21.91
CA ASP A 210 0.84 -2.98 -22.32
C ASP A 210 0.15 -2.22 -21.19
N TYR A 211 -0.83 -2.86 -20.55
CA TYR A 211 -1.60 -2.29 -19.45
C TYR A 211 -1.76 -3.29 -18.30
N LEU A 212 -1.49 -2.83 -17.07
CA LEU A 212 -1.97 -3.45 -15.84
C LEU A 212 -3.04 -2.54 -15.24
N LEU A 213 -4.29 -2.99 -15.26
CA LEU A 213 -5.39 -2.30 -14.60
C LEU A 213 -5.45 -2.75 -13.13
N VAL A 214 -5.56 -1.80 -12.21
CA VAL A 214 -5.62 -2.06 -10.77
C VAL A 214 -6.99 -1.63 -10.25
N ASP A 215 -7.87 -2.59 -9.96
CA ASP A 215 -9.19 -2.34 -9.39
C ASP A 215 -9.06 -2.07 -7.89
N LEU A 216 -9.09 -0.80 -7.50
CA LEU A 216 -8.83 -0.38 -6.12
C LEU A 216 -10.03 -0.67 -5.21
N PRO A 217 -9.86 -0.81 -3.88
CA PRO A 217 -10.97 -0.80 -2.93
C PRO A 217 -11.81 0.49 -3.06
N PRO A 218 -13.10 0.46 -2.72
CA PRO A 218 -13.94 1.66 -2.75
C PRO A 218 -13.54 2.67 -1.67
N GLY A 219 -13.71 3.95 -1.96
CA GLY A 219 -13.58 5.04 -0.98
C GLY A 219 -12.56 6.09 -1.39
N THR A 220 -12.03 6.76 -0.38
CA THR A 220 -10.84 7.65 -0.46
C THR A 220 -10.02 7.50 0.84
N GLY A 221 -10.17 6.37 1.53
CA GLY A 221 -9.57 6.11 2.83
C GLY A 221 -8.12 5.64 2.74
N ASP A 222 -7.50 5.46 3.90
CA ASP A 222 -6.06 5.16 4.02
C ASP A 222 -5.61 3.95 3.21
N ALA A 223 -6.43 2.89 3.12
CA ALA A 223 -6.08 1.68 2.37
C ALA A 223 -5.84 1.96 0.88
N GLN A 224 -6.64 2.85 0.27
CA GLN A 224 -6.50 3.22 -1.14
C GLN A 224 -5.31 4.15 -1.34
N LEU A 225 -5.10 5.10 -0.43
CA LEU A 225 -3.96 6.02 -0.48
C LEU A 225 -2.63 5.26 -0.35
N SER A 226 -2.52 4.36 0.63
CA SER A 226 -1.32 3.51 0.82
C SER A 226 -1.04 2.66 -0.42
N LEU A 227 -2.09 2.13 -1.07
CA LEU A 227 -2.00 1.41 -2.33
C LEU A 227 -1.38 2.26 -3.44
N CYS A 228 -1.88 3.48 -3.63
CA CYS A 228 -1.40 4.40 -4.66
C CYS A 228 0.02 4.90 -4.41
N GLN A 229 0.47 4.91 -3.15
CA GLN A 229 1.85 5.22 -2.78
C GLN A 229 2.80 4.03 -2.98
N THR A 230 2.28 2.80 -2.91
CA THR A 230 3.07 1.57 -3.02
C THR A 230 3.24 1.13 -4.48
N VAL A 231 2.20 1.32 -5.30
CA VAL A 231 2.18 0.92 -6.70
C VAL A 231 2.59 2.10 -7.59
N PRO A 232 3.55 1.94 -8.52
CA PRO A 232 3.99 3.00 -9.42
C PRO A 232 2.95 3.21 -10.54
N LEU A 233 1.87 3.90 -10.22
CA LEU A 233 0.76 4.20 -11.15
C LEU A 233 1.19 5.22 -12.22
N ASP A 234 0.77 5.00 -13.46
CA ASP A 234 0.95 5.91 -14.61
C ASP A 234 -0.27 6.80 -14.88
N GLY A 235 -1.40 6.50 -14.24
CA GLY A 235 -2.64 7.25 -14.41
C GLY A 235 -3.81 6.61 -13.65
N GLY A 236 -4.95 7.29 -13.66
CA GLY A 236 -6.16 6.88 -12.94
C GLY A 236 -7.45 7.07 -13.74
N VAL A 237 -8.38 6.14 -13.56
CA VAL A 237 -9.77 6.21 -14.02
C VAL A 237 -10.66 6.25 -12.79
N VAL A 238 -11.53 7.26 -12.70
CA VAL A 238 -12.48 7.38 -11.59
C VAL A 238 -13.90 7.06 -12.06
N VAL A 239 -14.50 6.03 -11.46
CA VAL A 239 -15.85 5.57 -11.76
C VAL A 239 -16.84 6.17 -10.77
N THR A 240 -17.96 6.70 -11.28
CA THR A 240 -19.00 7.33 -10.46
C THR A 240 -20.38 7.19 -11.08
N THR A 241 -21.40 7.50 -10.28
CA THR A 241 -22.78 7.73 -10.72
C THR A 241 -23.11 9.23 -10.67
N PRO A 242 -24.17 9.69 -11.37
CA PRO A 242 -24.55 11.11 -11.40
C PRO A 242 -25.17 11.62 -10.08
N GLN A 243 -25.26 10.79 -9.04
CA GLN A 243 -25.82 11.17 -7.75
C GLN A 243 -24.87 12.15 -7.03
N GLU A 244 -25.42 13.21 -6.45
CA GLU A 244 -24.65 14.27 -5.78
C GLU A 244 -23.70 13.74 -4.69
N ALA A 245 -24.17 12.76 -3.92
CA ALA A 245 -23.37 12.10 -2.89
C ALA A 245 -22.11 11.40 -3.45
N SER A 246 -22.18 10.87 -4.68
CA SER A 246 -21.03 10.24 -5.35
C SER A 246 -20.07 11.29 -5.89
N LEU A 247 -20.59 12.36 -6.50
CA LEU A 247 -19.78 13.45 -7.07
C LEU A 247 -18.89 14.13 -6.02
N GLY A 248 -19.41 14.35 -4.81
CA GLY A 248 -18.63 14.92 -3.71
C GLY A 248 -17.41 14.07 -3.33
N VAL A 249 -17.52 12.74 -3.38
CA VAL A 249 -16.40 11.83 -3.05
C VAL A 249 -15.44 11.67 -4.21
N VAL A 250 -15.92 11.70 -5.45
CA VAL A 250 -15.07 11.71 -6.66
C VAL A 250 -14.09 12.87 -6.65
N ARG A 251 -14.56 14.09 -6.33
CA ARG A 251 -13.66 15.27 -6.25
C ARG A 251 -12.52 15.05 -5.26
N LYS A 252 -12.81 14.42 -4.12
CA LYS A 252 -11.79 14.06 -3.12
C LYS A 252 -10.83 13.00 -3.65
N GLY A 253 -11.33 12.00 -4.39
CA GLY A 253 -10.51 10.96 -5.00
C GLY A 253 -9.57 11.47 -6.08
N ILE A 254 -10.03 12.41 -6.92
CA ILE A 254 -9.17 13.08 -7.91
C ILE A 254 -8.07 13.87 -7.22
N ALA A 255 -8.42 14.70 -6.22
CA ALA A 255 -7.43 15.44 -5.44
C ALA A 255 -6.43 14.52 -4.70
N MET A 256 -6.85 13.31 -4.35
CA MET A 256 -5.96 12.29 -3.78
C MET A 256 -4.93 11.83 -4.81
N PHE A 257 -5.34 11.49 -6.03
CA PHE A 257 -4.44 11.10 -7.12
C PHE A 257 -3.45 12.21 -7.48
N GLU A 258 -3.91 13.45 -7.55
CA GLU A 258 -3.03 14.61 -7.79
C GLU A 258 -1.93 14.71 -6.71
N ARG A 259 -2.27 14.47 -5.43
CA ARG A 259 -1.30 14.49 -4.33
C ARG A 259 -0.26 13.38 -4.37
N VAL A 260 -0.58 12.25 -5.01
CA VAL A 260 0.35 11.13 -5.18
C VAL A 260 0.98 11.10 -6.59
N ASN A 261 0.84 12.19 -7.35
CA ASN A 261 1.39 12.39 -8.70
C ASN A 261 0.96 11.29 -9.70
N VAL A 262 -0.32 10.93 -9.67
CA VAL A 262 -0.98 10.01 -10.61
C VAL A 262 -1.75 10.78 -11.67
#